data_AF-A0A1E8BLQ7-F1
#
_entry.id   AF-A0A1E8BLQ7-F1
#
_cell.length_a   1.000
_cell.length_b   1.000
_cell.length_c   1.000
_cell.angle_alpha   90.00
_cell.angle_beta   90.00
_cell.angle_gamma   90.00
#
_symmetry.space_group_name_H-M   'P 1'
#
loop_
_entity.id
_entity.type
_entity.pdbx_description
1 polymer ?
#
loop_
_entity_poly.entity_id
_entity_poly.type
_entity_poly.pdbx_seq_one_letter_code
_entity_poly.pdbx_strand_id
1 'polypeptide(L)' 'MITLQEIEKALGKPTSIKVNGNDKIYVYKVNNQFELKFVIPNSTGKVHHISVFSPEDSINKMAG' A
#
# COMPACT_ATOMS: atom_id res chain seq x y z
N MET A 1 2.80 -6.36 -16.44
CA MET A 1 1.77 -6.04 -15.41
C MET A 1 2.33 -6.49 -14.07
N ILE A 2 2.20 -5.69 -13.03
CA ILE A 2 2.87 -5.94 -11.73
C ILE A 2 2.00 -6.87 -10.86
N THR A 3 2.61 -7.92 -10.33
CA THR A 3 2.03 -8.89 -9.39
C THR A 3 2.58 -8.72 -7.98
N LEU A 4 1.90 -9.31 -6.99
CA LEU A 4 2.41 -9.33 -5.61
C LEU A 4 3.81 -9.95 -5.52
N GLN A 5 4.08 -11.03 -6.27
CA GLN A 5 5.36 -11.72 -6.22
C GLN A 5 6.51 -10.83 -6.72
N GLU A 6 6.28 -10.02 -7.75
CA GLU A 6 7.27 -9.07 -8.25
C GLU A 6 7.54 -7.94 -7.25
N ILE A 7 6.48 -7.43 -6.60
CA ILE A 7 6.62 -6.45 -5.53
C ILE A 7 7.42 -7.04 -4.38
N GLU A 8 7.11 -8.27 -3.96
CA GLU A 8 7.79 -8.92 -2.85
C GLU A 8 9.27 -9.19 -3.15
N LYS A 9 9.62 -9.49 -4.40
CA LYS A 9 11.02 -9.61 -4.83
C LYS A 9 11.77 -8.28 -4.75
N ALA A 10 11.12 -7.16 -5.02
CA ALA A 10 11.75 -5.84 -5.05
C ALA A 10 11.81 -5.18 -3.66
N LEU A 11 10.76 -5.32 -2.85
CA LEU A 11 10.56 -4.57 -1.61
C LEU A 11 10.53 -5.46 -0.35
N GLY A 12 10.57 -6.78 -0.50
CA GLY A 12 10.39 -7.72 0.61
C GLY A 12 8.92 -7.97 0.94
N LYS A 13 8.62 -8.45 2.16
CA LYS A 13 7.23 -8.70 2.57
C LYS A 13 6.52 -7.39 2.96
N PRO A 14 5.20 -7.29 2.73
CA PRO A 14 4.41 -6.14 3.16
C PRO A 14 4.44 -6.03 4.70
N THR A 15 4.45 -4.80 5.19
CA THR A 15 4.35 -4.50 6.62
C THR A 15 2.96 -4.85 7.15
N SER A 16 1.91 -4.64 6.35
CA SER A 16 0.56 -5.07 6.69
C SER A 16 -0.28 -5.34 5.44
N ILE A 17 -1.32 -6.16 5.60
CA ILE A 17 -2.28 -6.45 4.55
C ILE A 17 -3.66 -6.07 5.08
N LYS A 18 -4.39 -5.24 4.33
CA LYS A 18 -5.77 -4.86 4.63
C LYS A 18 -6.70 -5.44 3.57
N VAL A 19 -7.92 -5.77 3.96
CA VAL A 19 -8.96 -6.22 3.05
C VAL A 19 -10.01 -5.12 2.96
N ASN A 20 -10.36 -4.70 1.74
CA ASN A 20 -11.42 -3.74 1.48
C ASN A 20 -12.33 -4.27 0.38
N GLY A 21 -13.49 -4.82 0.75
CA GLY A 21 -14.35 -5.55 -0.18
C GLY A 21 -13.62 -6.73 -0.81
N ASN A 22 -13.56 -6.78 -2.15
CA ASN A 22 -12.86 -7.83 -2.90
C ASN A 22 -11.38 -7.51 -3.19
N ASP A 23 -10.86 -6.41 -2.64
CA ASP A 23 -9.50 -5.96 -2.87
C ASP A 23 -8.62 -6.23 -1.65
N LYS A 24 -7.36 -6.57 -1.92
CA LYS A 24 -6.30 -6.63 -0.90
C LYS A 24 -5.35 -5.46 -1.08
N ILE A 25 -5.11 -4.75 0.01
CA ILE A 25 -4.22 -3.60 0.07
C ILE A 25 -2.97 -4.03 0.82
N TYR A 26 -1.84 -4.07 0.11
CA TYR A 26 -0.55 -4.42 0.65
C TYR A 26 0.22 -3.16 0.99
N VAL A 27 0.47 -2.93 2.28
CA VAL A 27 1.12 -1.72 2.79
C VAL A 27 2.59 -2.02 3.05
N TYR A 28 3.47 -1.21 2.46
CA TYR A 28 4.91 -1.23 2.65
C TYR A 28 5.34 0.07 3.30
N LYS A 29 5.86 0.00 4.51
CA LYS A 29 6.46 1.16 5.16
C LYS A 29 7.88 1.35 4.63
N VAL A 30 8.11 2.41 3.86
CA VAL A 30 9.43 2.73 3.29
C VAL A 30 10.31 3.37 4.36
N ASN A 31 9.74 4.32 5.10
CA ASN A 31 10.33 4.96 6.26
C ASN A 31 9.22 5.51 7.16
N ASN A 32 9.55 6.36 8.14
CA ASN A 32 8.54 6.93 9.04
C ASN A 32 7.59 7.93 8.36
N GLN A 33 8.02 8.52 7.24
CA GLN A 33 7.29 9.55 6.52
C GLN A 33 6.46 8.97 5.37
N PHE A 34 6.80 7.81 4.81
CA PHE A 34 6.14 7.29 3.60
C PHE A 34 5.74 5.82 3.71
N GLU A 35 4.51 5.56 3.28
CA GLU A 35 3.95 4.24 3.02
C GLU A 35 3.56 4.10 1.55
N LEU A 36 3.88 2.95 0.96
CA LEU A 36 3.37 2.53 -0.34
C LEU A 36 2.24 1.54 -0.13
N LYS A 37 1.09 1.79 -0.75
CA LYS A 37 -0.10 0.92 -0.68
C LYS A 37 -0.41 0.41 -2.08
N PHE A 38 -0.23 -0.89 -2.28
CA PHE A 38 -0.58 -1.56 -3.53
C PHE A 38 -1.95 -2.21 -3.39
N VAL A 39 -2.89 -1.84 -4.26
CA VAL A 39 -4.24 -2.41 -4.24
C VAL A 39 -4.37 -3.41 -5.36
N ILE A 40 -4.64 -4.65 -4.97
CA ILE A 40 -4.71 -5.82 -5.82
C ILE A 40 -6.11 -6.41 -5.67
N PRO A 41 -6.99 -6.25 -6.68
CA PRO A 41 -8.28 -6.93 -6.71
C PRO A 41 -8.08 -8.44 -6.79
N ASN A 42 -8.81 -9.20 -5.97
CA ASN A 42 -8.74 -10.67 -6.00
C ASN A 42 -9.14 -11.24 -7.36
N SER A 43 -10.01 -10.56 -8.10
CA SER A 43 -10.46 -10.98 -9.44
C SER A 43 -9.34 -11.01 -10.48
N THR A 44 -8.31 -10.16 -10.31
CA THR A 44 -7.23 -10.03 -11.30
C THR A 44 -5.89 -10.54 -10.79
N GLY A 45 -5.66 -10.51 -9.47
CA GLY A 45 -4.37 -10.85 -8.88
C GLY A 45 -3.23 -9.89 -9.26
N LYS A 46 -3.56 -8.73 -9.83
CA LYS A 46 -2.61 -7.74 -10.37
C LYS A 46 -2.83 -6.38 -9.71
N VAL A 47 -1.78 -5.55 -9.68
CA VAL A 47 -1.89 -4.18 -9.17
C VAL A 47 -2.85 -3.39 -10.04
N HIS A 48 -3.89 -2.85 -9.40
CA HIS A 48 -4.83 -1.94 -10.03
C HIS A 48 -4.41 -0.48 -9.81
N HIS A 49 -4.03 -0.13 -8.58
CA HIS A 49 -3.51 1.20 -8.25
C HIS A 49 -2.48 1.15 -7.13
N ILE A 50 -1.63 2.18 -7.11
CA ILE A 50 -0.61 2.40 -6.10
C ILE A 50 -0.88 3.76 -5.46
N SER A 51 -0.90 3.81 -4.13
CA SER A 51 -1.00 5.05 -3.36
C SER A 51 0.27 5.27 -2.56
N VAL A 52 0.77 6.50 -2.58
CA VAL A 52 1.84 6.97 -1.69
C VAL A 52 1.15 7.75 -0.58
N PHE A 53 1.38 7.36 0.67
CA PHE A 53 0.75 7.97 1.83
C PHE A 53 1.82 8.49 2.78
N SER A 54 1.66 9.74 3.23
CA SER A 54 2.49 10.34 4.26
C SER A 54 1.68 10.52 5.55
N PRO A 55 1.85 9.65 6.58
CA PRO A 55 1.12 9.79 7.83
C PRO A 55 1.40 11.12 8.53
N GLU A 56 2.63 11.65 8.43
CA GLU A 56 3.01 12.91 9.07
C GLU A 56 2.28 14.12 8.46
N ASP A 57 2.07 14.12 7.14
CA ASP A 57 1.33 15.17 6.44
C ASP A 57 -0.19 15.00 6.56
N SER A 58 -0.65 13.85 7.05
CA SER A 58 -2.08 13.55 7.24
C SER A 58 -2.63 14.06 8.57
N ILE A 59 -1.77 14.56 9.46
CA ILE A 59 -2.17 15.18 10.72
C ILE A 59 -2.65 16.60 10.42
N ASN A 60 -3.93 16.89 10.70
CA ASN A 60 -4.47 18.23 10.51
C ASN A 60 -3.86 19.22 11.52
N LYS A 61 -2.86 19.98 11.08
CA LYS A 61 -2.23 21.05 11.87
C LYS A 61 -3.11 22.30 12.03
N MET A 62 -4.31 22.33 11.45
CA MET A 62 -5.28 23.43 11.59
C MET A 62 -6.37 23.16 12.65
N ALA A 63 -6.33 22.02 13.34
CA ALA A 63 -7.12 21.79 14.55
C ALA A 63 -6.36 22.38 15.75
N GLY A 64 -6.36 23.71 15.85
CA GLY A 64 -5.77 24.49 16.94
C GLY A 64 -6.72 25.56 17.42
#